data_AF-A0A6V8CBH6-F1
#
_entry.id   AF-A0A6V8CBH6-F1
#
_cell.length_a   1.000
_cell.length_b   1.000
_cell.length_c   1.000
_cell.angle_alpha   90.00
_cell.angle_beta   90.00
_cell.angle_gamma   90.00
#
_symmetry.space_group_name_H-M   'P 1'
#
loop_
_entity.id
_entity.type
_entity.pdbx_description
1 polymer ?
#
loop_
_entity_poly.entity_id
_entity_poly.type
_entity_poly.pdbx_seq_one_letter_code
_entity_poly.pdbx_strand_id
1 'polypeptide(L)'
;KSRAPAGGRRKGNLYAPGTGDLVMEGGVKIAFSREEVGTYAANILGNVLVTIQTGEEGKLVRNLYVESGCAIEHEYYLALLVDREAKSVLVMASTEGGMDI
;
A
#
# COMPACT_ATOMS: atom_id res chain seq x y z
N LYS A 1 -1.22 6.12 5.46
CA LYS A 1 -0.74 5.18 4.40
C LYS A 1 0.75 5.39 4.17
N SER A 2 1.56 4.33 4.14
CA SER A 2 2.98 4.42 3.80
C SER A 2 3.18 4.88 2.35
N ARG A 3 4.15 5.76 2.13
CA ARG A 3 4.61 6.15 0.79
C ARG A 3 5.93 5.45 0.49
N ALA A 4 5.83 4.37 -0.29
CA ALA A 4 6.97 3.60 -0.78
C ALA A 4 6.78 3.34 -2.29
N PRO A 5 7.86 3.25 -3.08
CA PRO A 5 7.80 2.93 -4.51
C PRO A 5 7.58 1.42 -4.74
N ALA A 6 6.62 0.84 -4.02
CA ALA A 6 6.21 -0.56 -4.12
C ALA A 6 4.71 -0.71 -3.78
N GLY A 7 4.06 -1.65 -4.46
CA GLY A 7 2.69 -2.10 -4.20
C GLY A 7 2.63 -3.03 -2.97
N GLY A 8 1.50 -3.73 -2.79
CA GLY A 8 1.34 -4.70 -1.69
C GLY A 8 1.31 -4.11 -0.27
N ARG A 9 1.32 -2.79 -0.12
CA ARG A 9 1.45 -2.09 1.17
C ARG A 9 0.39 -2.49 2.21
N ARG A 10 -0.83 -2.82 1.81
CA ARG A 10 -1.90 -3.27 2.73
C ARG A 10 -1.57 -4.61 3.41
N LYS A 11 -0.94 -5.53 2.68
CA LYS A 11 -0.59 -6.88 3.15
C LYS A 11 0.87 -7.00 3.64
N GLY A 12 1.65 -5.91 3.61
CA GLY A 12 3.04 -5.91 4.08
C GLY A 12 3.16 -5.84 5.60
N ASN A 13 4.37 -6.01 6.12
CA ASN A 13 4.67 -5.97 7.55
C ASN A 13 5.70 -4.87 7.86
N LEU A 14 5.57 -4.22 9.01
CA LEU A 14 6.50 -3.18 9.48
C LEU A 14 7.40 -3.75 10.56
N TYR A 15 8.70 -3.53 10.39
CA TYR A 15 9.74 -4.00 11.30
C TYR A 15 10.56 -2.83 11.84
N ALA A 16 11.00 -2.96 13.09
CA ALA A 16 11.85 -1.96 13.72
C ALA A 16 13.24 -1.94 13.06
N PRO A 17 13.78 -0.76 12.69
CA PRO A 17 15.11 -0.67 12.14
C PRO A 17 16.14 -1.06 13.21
N GLY A 18 16.99 -2.03 12.91
CA GLY A 18 18.04 -2.50 13.81
C GLY A 18 17.71 -3.83 14.48
N THR A 19 16.57 -3.93 15.19
CA THR A 19 16.21 -5.18 15.87
C THR A 19 15.52 -6.18 14.94
N GLY A 20 14.78 -5.70 13.95
CA GLY A 20 14.02 -6.55 13.04
C GLY A 20 12.73 -7.11 13.66
N ASP A 21 12.32 -6.60 14.82
CA ASP A 21 11.07 -7.04 15.46
C ASP A 21 9.85 -6.54 14.69
N LEU A 22 8.81 -7.37 14.63
CA LEU A 22 7.53 -6.99 14.03
C LEU A 22 6.85 -5.92 14.89
N VAL A 23 6.67 -4.73 14.30
CA VAL A 23 6.00 -3.60 14.95
C VAL A 23 4.50 -3.62 14.66
N MET A 24 4.13 -3.83 13.39
CA MET A 24 2.75 -3.77 12.96
C MET A 24 2.55 -4.45 11.61
N GLU A 25 1.42 -5.13 11.44
CA GLU A 25 0.99 -5.61 10.13
C GLU A 25 0.31 -4.48 9.34
N GLY A 26 0.63 -4.36 8.06
CA GLY A 26 0.01 -3.45 7.10
C GLY A 26 0.56 -2.03 7.13
N GLY A 27 1.06 -1.56 5.98
CA GLY A 27 1.43 -0.15 5.75
C GLY A 27 0.23 0.79 5.45
N VAL A 28 -0.99 0.26 5.46
CA VAL A 28 -2.25 1.01 5.25
C VAL A 28 -3.19 0.69 6.40
N LYS A 29 -3.58 1.71 7.16
CA LYS A 29 -4.51 1.63 8.29
C LYS A 29 -5.66 2.62 8.11
N ILE A 30 -6.83 2.21 8.58
CA ILE A 30 -8.00 3.06 8.74
C ILE A 30 -8.01 3.50 10.21
N ALA A 31 -8.19 4.79 10.46
CA ALA A 31 -8.27 5.36 11.79
C ALA A 31 -9.59 6.12 11.94
N PHE A 32 -10.21 6.01 13.10
CA PHE A 32 -11.48 6.63 13.46
C PHE A 32 -11.31 7.80 14.45
N SER A 33 -10.09 8.02 14.95
CA SER A 33 -9.76 9.12 15.85
C SER A 33 -8.39 9.72 15.54
N ARG A 34 -8.15 10.95 16.01
CA ARG A 34 -6.83 11.61 15.89
C ARG A 34 -5.74 10.86 16.65
N GLU A 35 -6.11 10.23 17.76
CA GLU A 35 -5.21 9.42 18.57
C GLU A 35 -4.75 8.17 17.80
N GLU A 36 -5.69 7.45 17.17
CA GLU A 36 -5.37 6.31 16.31
C GLU A 36 -4.46 6.71 15.13
N VAL A 37 -4.71 7.88 14.53
CA VAL A 37 -3.83 8.42 13.49
C VAL A 37 -2.41 8.58 14.03
N GLY A 38 -2.24 9.14 15.23
CA GLY A 38 -0.95 9.30 15.89
C GLY A 38 -0.25 7.95 16.13
N THR A 39 -0.96 6.99 16.70
CA THR A 39 -0.46 5.63 16.97
C THR A 39 -0.01 4.92 15.70
N TYR A 40 -0.85 4.89 14.66
CA TYR A 40 -0.48 4.27 13.39
C TYR A 40 0.65 5.02 12.69
N ALA A 41 0.66 6.35 12.75
CA ALA A 41 1.73 7.13 12.14
C ALA A 41 3.08 6.82 12.78
N ALA A 42 3.15 6.74 14.12
CA ALA A 42 4.37 6.39 14.85
C ALA A 42 4.85 4.98 14.54
N ASN A 43 3.93 4.02 14.39
CA ASN A 43 4.28 2.64 14.06
C ASN A 43 4.70 2.44 12.59
N ILE A 44 4.28 3.32 11.68
CA ILE A 44 4.64 3.21 10.25
C ILE A 44 5.89 4.03 9.95
N LEU A 45 5.95 5.28 10.40
CA LEU A 45 7.03 6.20 10.07
C LEU A 45 8.34 5.79 10.75
N GLY A 46 9.44 5.75 10.01
CA GLY A 46 10.74 5.35 10.55
C GLY A 46 10.93 3.84 10.68
N ASN A 47 9.92 3.01 10.36
CA ASN A 47 10.04 1.56 10.32
C ASN A 47 10.21 1.03 8.89
N VAL A 48 10.69 -0.21 8.78
CA VAL A 48 10.94 -0.90 7.50
C VAL A 48 9.68 -1.64 7.08
N LEU A 49 9.07 -1.23 5.97
CA LEU A 49 7.94 -1.94 5.37
C LEU A 49 8.44 -3.02 4.42
N VAL A 50 8.16 -4.26 4.75
CA VAL A 50 8.40 -5.44 3.93
C VAL A 50 7.09 -5.83 3.22
N THR A 51 7.17 -6.04 1.92
CA THR A 51 6.09 -6.52 1.06
C THR A 51 6.64 -7.59 0.13
N ILE A 52 5.75 -8.34 -0.53
CA ILE A 52 6.14 -9.32 -1.57
C ILE A 52 7.00 -8.68 -2.66
N GLN A 53 6.77 -7.39 -2.98
CA GLN A 53 7.47 -6.69 -4.07
C GLN A 53 8.81 -6.06 -3.64
N THR A 54 9.05 -5.89 -2.34
CA THR A 54 10.31 -5.30 -1.84
C THR A 54 11.34 -6.35 -1.44
N GLY A 55 10.94 -7.61 -1.31
CA GLY A 55 11.77 -8.65 -0.69
C GLY A 55 12.01 -8.41 0.80
N GLU A 56 12.84 -9.26 1.40
CA GLU A 56 13.15 -9.27 2.84
C GLU A 56 13.78 -7.96 3.34
N GLU A 57 14.56 -7.28 2.50
CA GLU A 57 15.17 -5.99 2.85
C GLU A 57 14.14 -4.88 3.14
N GLY A 58 12.93 -5.01 2.56
CA GLY A 58 11.88 -4.01 2.70
C GLY A 58 12.30 -2.62 2.22
N LYS A 59 11.56 -1.60 2.67
CA LYS A 59 11.92 -0.19 2.50
C LYS A 59 11.58 0.61 3.74
N LEU A 60 12.52 1.45 4.19
CA LEU A 60 12.29 2.41 5.26
C LEU A 60 11.20 3.41 4.85
N VAL A 61 10.15 3.53 5.66
CA VAL A 61 9.08 4.49 5.41
C VAL A 61 9.50 5.86 5.93
N ARG A 62 9.74 6.80 5.01
CA ARG A 62 10.12 8.19 5.34
C ARG A 62 8.97 9.18 5.30
N ASN A 63 7.86 8.81 4.67
CA ASN A 63 6.74 9.71 4.45
C ASN A 63 5.42 8.94 4.60
N LEU A 64 4.43 9.65 5.12
CA LEU A 64 3.05 9.17 5.26
C LEU A 64 2.11 10.03 4.43
N TYR A 65 1.11 9.39 3.84
CA TYR A 65 -0.06 10.04 3.28
C TYR A 65 -1.26 9.80 4.20
N VAL A 66 -1.85 10.89 4.69
CA VAL A 66 -3.04 10.89 5.55
C VAL A 66 -4.15 11.58 4.76
N GLU A 67 -5.29 10.92 4.65
CA GLU A 67 -6.44 11.43 3.93
C GLU A 67 -7.73 11.06 4.65
N SER A 68 -8.82 11.70 4.25
CA SER A 68 -10.16 11.34 4.72
C SER A 68 -10.56 9.96 4.19
N GLY A 69 -11.20 9.16 5.03
CA GLY A 69 -11.82 7.92 4.59
C GLY A 69 -12.94 8.20 3.58
N CYS A 70 -13.13 7.27 2.65
CA CYS A 70 -14.22 7.31 1.68
C CYS A 70 -14.96 5.97 1.74
N ALA A 71 -16.30 6.02 1.71
CA ALA A 71 -17.10 4.82 1.54
C ALA A 71 -17.04 4.41 0.06
N ILE A 72 -16.54 3.20 -0.20
CA ILE A 72 -16.43 2.67 -1.56
C ILE A 72 -17.63 1.77 -1.79
N GLU A 73 -18.54 2.18 -2.68
CA GLU A 73 -19.73 1.39 -3.04
C GLU A 73 -19.39 0.25 -4.00
N HIS A 74 -18.51 0.53 -4.98
CA HIS A 74 -18.04 -0.44 -5.96
C HIS A 74 -16.54 -0.28 -6.21
N GLU A 75 -15.83 -1.40 -6.34
CA GLU A 75 -14.43 -1.44 -6.75
C GLU A 75 -14.34 -2.04 -8.16
N TYR A 76 -13.65 -1.35 -9.06
CA TYR A 76 -13.42 -1.80 -10.43
C TYR A 76 -11.93 -1.86 -10.75
N TYR A 77 -11.53 -2.76 -11.64
CA TYR A 77 -10.19 -2.75 -12.22
C TYR A 77 -10.21 -2.00 -13.54
N LEU A 78 -9.26 -1.08 -13.73
CA LEU A 78 -9.02 -0.40 -15.00
C LEU A 78 -7.52 -0.26 -15.23
N ALA A 79 -7.04 -0.74 -16.37
CA ALA A 79 -5.66 -0.54 -16.82
C ALA A 79 -5.63 -0.10 -18.28
N LEU A 80 -4.70 0.81 -18.56
CA LEU A 80 -4.38 1.24 -19.91
C LEU A 80 -2.94 0.82 -20.18
N LEU A 81 -2.74 0.00 -21.20
CA LEU A 81 -1.45 -0.53 -21.59
C LEU A 81 -1.18 -0.18 -23.05
N VAL A 82 0.09 -0.15 -23.43
CA VAL A 82 0.46 -0.08 -24.85
C VAL A 82 0.57 -1.51 -25.35
N ASP A 83 -0.33 -1.89 -26.26
CA ASP A 83 -0.24 -3.15 -26.98
C ASP A 83 0.83 -3.01 -28.08
N ARG A 84 1.88 -3.81 -27.99
CA ARG A 84 3.01 -3.78 -28.92
C ARG A 84 2.66 -4.38 -30.28
N GLU A 85 1.76 -5.35 -30.32
CA GLU A 85 1.35 -6.00 -31.57
C GLU A 85 0.37 -5.08 -32.32
N ALA A 86 -0.64 -4.57 -31.62
CA ALA A 86 -1.61 -3.65 -32.19
C ALA A 86 -1.08 -2.21 -32.37
N LYS A 87 0.08 -1.89 -31.77
CA LYS A 87 0.70 -0.54 -31.75
C LYS A 87 -0.28 0.55 -31.29
N SER A 88 -1.14 0.21 -30.34
CA SER A 88 -2.24 1.06 -29.89
C SER A 88 -2.45 0.92 -28.37
N VAL A 89 -3.34 1.73 -27.82
CA VAL A 89 -3.71 1.64 -26.41
C VAL A 89 -4.72 0.51 -26.23
N LEU A 90 -4.38 -0.46 -25.40
CA LEU A 90 -5.29 -1.48 -24.88
C LEU A 90 -5.93 -0.98 -23.60
N VAL A 91 -7.27 -1.06 -23.53
CA VAL A 91 -8.04 -0.78 -22.32
C VAL A 91 -8.52 -2.12 -21.75
N MET A 92 -8.11 -2.42 -20.52
CA MET A 92 -8.61 -3.57 -19.76
C MET A 92 -9.47 -3.07 -18.62
N ALA A 93 -10.71 -3.56 -18.52
CA ALA A 93 -11.63 -3.21 -17.46
C ALA A 93 -12.33 -4.46 -16.92
N SER A 94 -12.58 -4.51 -15.61
CA SER A 94 -13.34 -5.58 -14.96
C SER A 94 -14.25 -5.03 -13.87
N THR A 95 -15.44 -5.61 -13.74
CA THR A 95 -16.35 -5.36 -12.62
C THR A 95 -15.82 -5.90 -11.29
N GLU A 96 -14.89 -6.85 -11.36
CA GLU A 96 -14.29 -7.52 -10.20
C GLU A 96 -13.01 -6.79 -9.76
N GLY A 97 -13.15 -5.57 -9.23
CA GLY A 97 -12.04 -4.83 -8.63
C GLY A 97 -11.59 -5.42 -7.30
N GLY A 98 -10.39 -5.02 -6.85
CA GLY A 98 -9.85 -5.44 -5.55
C GLY A 98 -9.29 -6.88 -5.51
N MET A 99 -9.41 -7.63 -6.60
CA MET A 99 -8.83 -8.95 -6.79
C MET A 99 -7.54 -8.91 -7.60
N ASP A 100 -6.80 -10.01 -7.60
CA ASP A 100 -5.65 -10.20 -8.48
C ASP A 100 -6.14 -10.41 -9.92
N ILE A 101 -5.45 -9.83 -10.90
CA ILE A 101 -5.82 -9.88 -12.33
C ILE A 101 -4.68 -10.42 -13.19
#